data_AF-A0A538BTQ4-F1
#
_entry.id   AF-A0A538BTQ4-F1
#
_cell.length_a   1.000
_cell.length_b   1.000
_cell.length_c   1.000
_cell.angle_alpha   90.00
_cell.angle_beta   90.00
_cell.angle_gamma   90.00
#
_symmetry.space_group_name_H-M   'P 1'
#
loop_
_entity.id
_entity.type
_entity.pdbx_description
1 polymer ?
#
loop_
_entity_poly.entity_id
_entity_poly.type
_entity_poly.pdbx_seq_one_letter_code
_entity_poly.pdbx_strand_id
1 'polypeptide(L)'
;MAPPADYYALLGVERDADAETIKRAFRSRAREVHPDVSDAPGAEDRFRQLAHAYRVLAAPDARALYDRFGDRGRGNGGRVVAELVLARPAARRGARRTIRIPRLDVCAACGGEGATGLCPTCGGSRLQKRASHGSFGRLVQFDDCPDCAVCSECGGSGRVAGERLLEVVVPPKTRNGDAVALDHGESVRVRVRPLVDESRVVRYGAAAALAVAVAFLVYLAFFS
;
A
#
# COMPACT_ATOMS: atom_id res chain seq x y z
N MET A 1 6.57 -4.50 -19.31
CA MET A 1 5.44 -4.70 -18.39
C MET A 1 4.35 -3.74 -18.84
N ALA A 2 3.29 -4.22 -19.50
CA ALA A 2 2.23 -3.35 -20.02
C ALA A 2 1.49 -2.68 -18.83
N PRO A 3 1.12 -1.39 -18.92
CA PRO A 3 0.35 -0.73 -17.86
C PRO A 3 -0.95 -1.52 -17.60
N PRO A 4 -1.46 -1.56 -16.34
CA PRO A 4 -2.74 -2.22 -16.06
C PRO A 4 -3.78 -1.63 -16.99
N ALA A 5 -4.40 -2.50 -17.81
CA ALA A 5 -5.24 -2.09 -18.91
C ALA A 5 -6.37 -1.18 -18.39
N ASP A 6 -6.48 -0.01 -19.01
CA ASP A 6 -7.56 0.94 -18.75
C ASP A 6 -8.91 0.23 -18.85
N TYR A 7 -9.83 0.46 -17.90
CA TYR A 7 -11.12 -0.22 -17.84
C TYR A 7 -11.99 0.08 -19.05
N TYR A 8 -11.86 1.29 -19.60
CA TYR A 8 -12.49 1.69 -20.84
C TYR A 8 -11.95 0.86 -22.02
N ALA A 9 -10.62 0.68 -22.09
CA ALA A 9 -9.98 -0.16 -23.11
C ALA A 9 -10.31 -1.66 -22.93
N LEU A 10 -10.41 -2.16 -21.70
CA LEU A 10 -10.81 -3.55 -21.41
C LEU A 10 -12.23 -3.83 -21.90
N LEU A 11 -13.15 -2.89 -21.70
CA LEU A 11 -14.52 -2.97 -22.18
C LEU A 11 -14.66 -2.58 -23.66
N GLY A 12 -13.65 -1.94 -24.26
CA GLY A 12 -13.67 -1.47 -25.65
C GLY A 12 -14.61 -0.29 -25.87
N VAL A 13 -14.72 0.61 -24.89
CA VAL A 13 -15.61 1.77 -24.91
C VAL A 13 -14.83 3.06 -24.69
N GLU A 14 -15.36 4.17 -25.18
CA GLU A 14 -14.80 5.51 -24.93
C GLU A 14 -15.04 5.96 -23.48
N ARG A 15 -14.23 6.92 -23.02
CA ARG A 15 -14.32 7.44 -21.63
C ARG A 15 -15.61 8.18 -21.32
N ASP A 16 -16.27 8.72 -22.33
CA ASP A 16 -17.55 9.44 -22.24
C ASP A 16 -18.77 8.51 -22.39
N ALA A 17 -18.56 7.20 -22.62
CA ALA A 17 -19.65 6.24 -22.84
C ALA A 17 -20.67 6.24 -21.70
N ASP A 18 -21.96 6.20 -22.02
CA ASP A 18 -23.02 6.12 -21.03
C ASP A 18 -23.10 4.74 -20.36
N ALA A 19 -23.88 4.65 -19.27
CA ALA A 19 -24.01 3.42 -18.48
C ALA A 19 -24.59 2.24 -19.29
N GLU A 20 -25.50 2.51 -20.23
CA GLU A 20 -26.09 1.47 -21.07
C GLU A 20 -25.10 0.95 -22.14
N THR A 21 -24.24 1.81 -22.67
CA THR A 21 -23.17 1.45 -23.58
C THR A 21 -22.11 0.60 -22.88
N ILE A 22 -21.72 0.97 -21.66
CA ILE A 22 -20.82 0.17 -20.81
C ILE A 22 -21.41 -1.22 -20.54
N LYS A 23 -22.70 -1.29 -20.20
CA LYS A 23 -23.41 -2.54 -19.92
C LYS A 23 -23.55 -3.43 -21.15
N ARG A 24 -23.83 -2.85 -22.31
CA ARG A 24 -23.91 -3.54 -23.60
C ARG A 24 -22.55 -4.10 -24.02
N ALA A 25 -21.49 -3.30 -23.90
CA ALA A 25 -20.13 -3.71 -24.21
C ALA A 25 -19.67 -4.86 -23.30
N PHE A 26 -19.94 -4.75 -21.99
CA PHE A 26 -19.68 -5.83 -21.04
C PHE A 26 -20.38 -7.14 -21.46
N ARG A 27 -21.67 -7.08 -21.81
CA ARG A 27 -22.44 -8.26 -22.23
C ARG A 27 -21.90 -8.92 -23.50
N SER A 28 -21.45 -8.14 -24.47
CA SER A 28 -20.83 -8.68 -25.70
C SER A 28 -19.55 -9.41 -25.37
N ARG A 29 -18.65 -8.73 -24.67
CA ARG A 29 -17.30 -9.22 -24.38
C ARG A 29 -17.29 -10.37 -23.36
N ALA A 30 -18.25 -10.37 -22.45
CA ALA A 30 -18.45 -11.46 -21.50
C ALA A 30 -18.85 -12.77 -22.20
N ARG A 31 -19.56 -12.72 -23.33
CA ARG A 31 -19.89 -13.91 -24.13
C ARG A 31 -18.68 -14.45 -24.89
N GLU A 32 -17.78 -13.56 -25.31
CA GLU A 32 -16.54 -13.91 -26.02
C GLU A 32 -15.49 -14.54 -25.09
N VAL A 33 -15.40 -14.05 -23.85
CA VAL A 33 -14.35 -14.42 -22.89
C VAL A 33 -14.85 -15.42 -21.84
N HIS A 34 -16.12 -15.86 -21.91
CA HIS A 34 -16.68 -16.78 -20.92
C HIS A 34 -15.89 -18.10 -20.88
N PRO A 35 -15.51 -18.61 -19.70
CA PRO A 35 -14.74 -19.86 -19.59
C PRO A 35 -15.47 -21.06 -20.20
N ASP A 36 -16.81 -21.06 -20.22
CA ASP A 36 -17.60 -22.13 -20.84
C ASP A 36 -17.73 -22.01 -22.37
N VAL A 37 -17.27 -20.90 -22.98
CA VAL A 37 -17.43 -20.63 -24.42
C VAL A 37 -16.08 -20.48 -25.12
N SER A 38 -15.02 -20.07 -24.41
CA SER A 38 -13.68 -19.84 -24.96
C SER A 38 -12.64 -20.72 -24.27
N ASP A 39 -12.00 -21.61 -25.04
CA ASP A 39 -10.88 -22.46 -24.60
C ASP A 39 -9.51 -21.75 -24.59
N ALA A 40 -9.48 -20.43 -24.79
CA ALA A 40 -8.22 -19.70 -24.82
C ALA A 40 -7.49 -19.74 -23.46
N PRO A 41 -6.16 -19.92 -23.43
CA PRO A 41 -5.40 -19.91 -22.18
C PRO A 41 -5.57 -18.56 -21.46
N GLY A 42 -5.98 -18.62 -20.19
CA GLY A 42 -6.25 -17.44 -19.35
C GLY A 42 -7.63 -16.80 -19.55
N ALA A 43 -8.61 -17.49 -20.16
CA ALA A 43 -9.99 -16.99 -20.29
C ALA A 43 -10.61 -16.58 -18.94
N GLU A 44 -10.38 -17.36 -17.88
CA GLU A 44 -10.86 -17.04 -16.53
C GLU A 44 -10.30 -15.71 -16.00
N ASP A 45 -8.98 -15.50 -16.13
CA ASP A 45 -8.33 -14.26 -15.68
C ASP A 45 -8.83 -13.04 -16.46
N ARG A 46 -9.01 -13.18 -17.78
CA ARG A 46 -9.56 -12.11 -18.62
C ARG A 46 -11.00 -11.80 -18.26
N PHE A 47 -11.82 -12.83 -18.00
CA PHE A 47 -13.20 -12.65 -17.54
C PHE A 47 -13.25 -11.95 -16.18
N ARG A 48 -12.36 -12.32 -15.25
CA ARG A 48 -12.24 -11.69 -13.93
C ARG A 48 -11.90 -10.20 -14.05
N GLN A 49 -10.96 -9.85 -14.94
CA GLN A 49 -10.59 -8.46 -15.22
C GLN A 49 -11.75 -7.68 -15.86
N LEU A 50 -12.46 -8.28 -16.83
CA LEU A 50 -13.61 -7.68 -17.49
C LEU A 50 -14.77 -7.41 -16.52
N ALA A 51 -15.09 -8.37 -15.65
CA ALA A 51 -16.10 -8.23 -14.61
C ALA A 51 -15.73 -7.17 -13.57
N HIS A 52 -14.43 -7.04 -13.27
CA HIS A 52 -13.93 -5.98 -12.39
C HIS A 52 -14.10 -4.60 -13.02
N ALA A 53 -13.70 -4.42 -14.28
CA ALA A 53 -13.85 -3.19 -15.04
C ALA A 53 -15.33 -2.74 -15.09
N TYR A 54 -16.25 -3.67 -15.40
CA TYR A 54 -17.68 -3.37 -15.38
C TYR A 54 -18.18 -2.95 -14.00
N ARG A 55 -17.76 -3.63 -12.92
CA ARG A 55 -18.17 -3.27 -11.55
C ARG A 55 -17.79 -1.84 -11.18
N VAL A 56 -16.62 -1.38 -11.62
CA VAL A 56 -16.13 -0.03 -11.36
C VAL A 56 -16.82 0.99 -12.25
N LEU A 57 -16.95 0.72 -13.56
CA LEU A 57 -17.52 1.67 -14.52
C LEU A 57 -19.06 1.76 -14.48
N ALA A 58 -19.76 0.72 -14.03
CA ALA A 58 -21.23 0.69 -13.94
C ALA A 58 -21.77 1.50 -12.76
N ALA A 59 -20.98 1.72 -11.71
CA ALA A 59 -21.40 2.49 -10.54
C ALA A 59 -20.90 3.95 -10.66
N PRO A 60 -21.78 4.97 -10.72
CA PRO A 60 -21.37 6.36 -10.96
C PRO A 60 -20.30 6.87 -9.98
N ASP A 61 -20.47 6.57 -8.68
CA ASP A 61 -19.50 6.91 -7.64
C ASP A 61 -18.13 6.24 -7.85
N ALA A 62 -18.11 4.98 -8.27
CA ALA A 62 -16.88 4.22 -8.48
C ALA A 62 -16.18 4.62 -9.79
N ARG A 63 -16.97 4.90 -10.85
CA ARG A 63 -16.48 5.45 -12.11
C ARG A 63 -15.84 6.81 -11.90
N ALA A 64 -16.51 7.73 -11.20
CA ALA A 64 -15.95 9.04 -10.90
C ALA A 64 -14.67 8.96 -10.04
N LEU A 65 -14.52 7.93 -9.21
CA LEU A 65 -13.29 7.67 -8.48
C LEU A 65 -12.19 7.14 -9.40
N TYR A 66 -12.51 6.20 -10.27
CA TYR A 66 -11.60 5.66 -11.27
C TYR A 66 -11.12 6.75 -12.24
N ASP A 67 -12.01 7.61 -12.73
CA ASP A 67 -11.67 8.71 -13.64
C ASP A 67 -10.72 9.72 -12.98
N ARG A 68 -10.84 9.93 -11.66
CA ARG A 68 -9.98 10.85 -10.91
C ARG A 68 -8.67 10.23 -10.41
N PHE A 69 -8.67 8.93 -10.09
CA PHE A 69 -7.59 8.30 -9.32
C PHE A 69 -7.03 7.01 -9.95
N GLY A 70 -7.66 6.51 -11.01
CA GLY A 70 -7.36 5.23 -11.65
C GLY A 70 -7.72 4.02 -10.78
N ASP A 71 -7.18 2.86 -11.14
CA ASP A 71 -7.37 1.58 -10.42
C ASP A 71 -6.82 1.60 -8.97
N ARG A 72 -6.04 2.64 -8.62
CA ARG A 72 -5.44 2.81 -7.29
C ARG A 72 -6.46 3.03 -6.16
N GLY A 73 -7.73 3.29 -6.51
CA GLY A 73 -8.78 3.69 -5.56
C GLY A 73 -9.37 2.59 -4.66
N ARG A 74 -9.18 1.30 -4.94
CA ARG A 74 -9.68 0.21 -4.06
C ARG A 74 -8.74 -0.99 -4.06
N GLY A 75 -7.87 -1.08 -3.05
CA GLY A 75 -6.90 -2.17 -2.93
C GLY A 75 -7.49 -3.41 -2.26
N ASN A 76 -7.99 -4.36 -3.03
CA ASN A 76 -8.22 -5.73 -2.55
C ASN A 76 -7.10 -6.64 -3.10
N GLY A 77 -6.01 -6.80 -2.34
CA GLY A 77 -5.03 -7.87 -2.62
C GLY A 77 -3.55 -7.58 -2.37
N GLY A 78 -3.16 -6.36 -1.98
CA GLY A 78 -1.75 -6.04 -1.77
C GLY A 78 -1.22 -6.36 -0.36
N ARG A 79 0.06 -6.74 -0.24
CA ARG A 79 0.75 -6.92 1.05
C ARG A 79 0.67 -5.63 1.88
N VAL A 80 0.15 -5.69 3.10
CA VAL A 80 0.04 -4.50 3.95
C VAL A 80 1.44 -4.09 4.42
N VAL A 81 1.88 -2.89 4.07
CA VAL A 81 3.25 -2.40 4.35
C VAL A 81 3.33 -1.33 5.43
N ALA A 82 2.23 -0.64 5.68
CA ALA A 82 2.16 0.43 6.67
C ALA A 82 0.71 0.65 7.14
N GLU A 83 0.58 1.31 8.28
CA GLU A 83 -0.68 1.84 8.79
C GLU A 83 -0.71 3.36 8.61
N LEU A 84 -1.65 3.86 7.82
CA LEU A 84 -1.84 5.29 7.61
C LEU A 84 -2.95 5.80 8.52
N VAL A 85 -2.56 6.62 9.49
CA VAL A 85 -3.48 7.27 10.40
C VAL A 85 -4.06 8.52 9.75
N LEU A 86 -5.38 8.56 9.58
CA LEU A 86 -6.09 9.72 9.04
C LEU A 86 -7.12 10.26 10.02
N ALA A 87 -7.27 11.58 10.01
CA ALA A 87 -8.40 12.22 10.66
C ALA A 87 -9.71 11.96 9.87
N ARG A 88 -10.82 11.81 10.59
CA ARG A 88 -12.16 11.58 10.00
C ARG A 88 -12.54 12.51 8.83
N PRO A 89 -12.28 13.84 8.88
CA PRO A 89 -12.59 14.75 7.78
C PRO A 89 -11.77 14.45 6.53
N ALA A 90 -10.51 14.04 6.69
CA ALA A 90 -9.62 13.67 5.59
C ALA A 90 -10.08 12.35 4.94
N ALA A 91 -10.47 11.36 5.73
CA ALA A 91 -11.03 10.10 5.21
C ALA A 91 -12.36 10.29 4.46
N ARG A 92 -13.19 11.27 4.89
CA ARG A 92 -14.45 11.60 4.20
C ARG A 92 -14.23 12.28 2.85
N ARG A 93 -13.35 13.29 2.79
CA ARG A 93 -13.09 14.09 1.58
C ARG A 93 -12.10 13.45 0.61
N GLY A 94 -11.34 12.46 1.07
CA GLY A 94 -10.15 11.98 0.38
C GLY A 94 -8.95 12.85 0.74
N ALA A 95 -7.76 12.26 0.67
CA ALA A 95 -6.52 12.94 1.03
C ALA A 95 -5.34 12.37 0.25
N ARG A 96 -4.38 13.23 -0.07
CA ARG A 96 -3.07 12.85 -0.59
C ARG A 96 -2.07 12.98 0.55
N ARG A 97 -1.37 11.89 0.89
CA ARG A 97 -0.44 11.86 2.03
C ARG A 97 0.86 11.21 1.62
N THR A 98 1.96 11.90 1.88
CA THR A 98 3.30 11.32 1.77
C THR A 98 3.61 10.58 3.06
N ILE A 99 3.86 9.28 2.96
CA ILE A 99 4.29 8.45 4.10
C ILE A 99 5.71 7.95 3.87
N ARG A 100 6.44 7.80 4.98
CA ARG A 100 7.74 7.12 5.00
C ARG A 100 7.50 5.66 5.32
N ILE A 101 7.92 4.77 4.44
CA ILE A 101 7.83 3.33 4.66
C ILE A 101 9.25 2.80 4.86
N PRO A 102 9.52 2.08 5.96
CA PRO A 102 10.80 1.43 6.16
C PRO A 102 11.00 0.35 5.10
N ARG A 103 12.18 0.33 4.51
CA ARG A 103 12.62 -0.67 3.53
C ARG A 103 13.99 -1.17 3.96
N LEU A 104 14.26 -2.44 3.67
CA LEU A 104 15.61 -2.98 3.73
C LEU A 104 16.29 -2.71 2.41
N ASP A 105 17.25 -1.78 2.43
CA ASP A 105 18.07 -1.46 1.27
C ASP A 105 19.35 -2.29 1.29
N VAL A 106 19.90 -2.53 0.10
CA VAL A 106 21.16 -3.25 -0.05
C VAL A 106 22.26 -2.37 0.53
N CYS A 107 23.10 -2.93 1.42
CA CYS A 107 24.20 -2.19 2.01
C CYS A 107 25.18 -1.76 0.92
N ALA A 108 25.37 -0.46 0.74
CA ALA A 108 26.22 0.10 -0.30
C ALA A 108 27.70 -0.29 -0.09
N ALA A 109 28.18 -0.35 1.16
CA ALA A 109 29.58 -0.69 1.44
C ALA A 109 29.99 -2.12 1.05
N CYS A 110 29.06 -3.07 1.09
CA CYS A 110 29.36 -4.48 0.73
C CYS A 110 28.58 -4.99 -0.48
N GLY A 111 27.78 -4.15 -1.15
CA GLY A 111 26.93 -4.58 -2.27
C GLY A 111 25.91 -5.68 -1.92
N GLY A 112 25.63 -5.92 -0.65
CA GLY A 112 24.72 -6.99 -0.20
C GLY A 112 25.39 -8.29 0.24
N GLU A 113 26.70 -8.41 0.10
CA GLU A 113 27.46 -9.62 0.48
C GLU A 113 27.61 -9.77 2.00
N GLY A 114 27.47 -8.65 2.73
CA GLY A 114 27.61 -8.59 4.18
C GLY A 114 29.07 -8.65 4.66
N ALA A 115 30.05 -8.74 3.76
CA ALA A 115 31.48 -8.66 4.04
C ALA A 115 32.12 -7.55 3.19
N THR A 116 33.19 -6.96 3.69
CA THR A 116 33.95 -5.94 2.95
C THR A 116 35.31 -6.49 2.54
N GLY A 117 35.57 -6.45 1.23
CA GLY A 117 36.86 -6.85 0.62
C GLY A 117 36.94 -8.31 0.18
N LEU A 118 37.94 -8.62 -0.64
CA LEU A 118 38.27 -10.01 -0.98
C LEU A 118 38.90 -10.69 0.24
N CYS A 119 38.17 -11.61 0.86
CA CYS A 119 38.74 -12.48 1.88
C CYS A 119 39.88 -13.31 1.24
N PRO A 120 41.11 -13.28 1.76
CA PRO A 120 42.23 -14.02 1.16
C PRO A 120 42.02 -15.55 1.22
N THR A 121 41.24 -16.04 2.18
CA THR A 121 40.96 -17.47 2.36
C THR A 121 39.91 -18.00 1.38
N CYS A 122 38.83 -17.26 1.14
CA CYS A 122 37.69 -17.73 0.33
C CYS A 122 37.39 -16.88 -0.92
N GLY A 123 38.18 -15.84 -1.19
CA GLY A 123 37.99 -14.93 -2.33
C GLY A 123 36.71 -14.09 -2.26
N GLY A 124 36.11 -13.92 -1.08
CA GLY A 124 34.82 -13.21 -0.90
C GLY A 124 33.58 -14.10 -0.97
N SER A 125 33.72 -15.40 -1.28
CA SER A 125 32.59 -16.34 -1.39
C SER A 125 31.94 -16.72 -0.06
N ARG A 126 32.56 -16.39 1.08
CA ARG A 126 32.16 -16.76 2.45
C ARG A 126 32.04 -18.25 2.73
N LEU A 127 32.34 -19.12 1.77
CA LEU A 127 32.22 -20.56 1.90
C LEU A 127 33.60 -21.21 1.74
N GLN A 128 33.97 -22.06 2.67
CA GLN A 128 35.15 -22.92 2.56
C GLN A 128 34.72 -24.36 2.30
N LYS A 129 35.32 -24.98 1.27
CA LYS A 129 35.08 -26.39 0.96
C LYS A 129 35.94 -27.26 1.89
N ARG A 130 35.31 -27.95 2.82
CA ARG A 130 35.97 -28.95 3.67
C ARG A 130 35.69 -30.34 3.10
N ALA A 131 36.72 -30.98 2.56
CA ALA A 131 36.61 -32.38 2.14
C ALA A 131 36.90 -33.28 3.33
N SER A 132 35.89 -33.98 3.83
CA SER A 132 36.04 -35.02 4.86
C SER A 132 36.10 -36.39 4.19
N HIS A 133 37.12 -37.16 4.55
CA HIS A 133 37.20 -38.57 4.18
C HIS A 133 36.55 -39.41 5.27
N GLY A 134 35.44 -40.07 4.92
CA GLY A 134 34.82 -41.09 5.75
C GLY A 134 35.06 -42.48 5.16
N SER A 135 34.62 -43.51 5.88
CA SER A 135 34.68 -44.91 5.43
C SER A 135 33.91 -45.18 4.13
N PHE A 136 33.02 -44.26 3.74
CA PHE A 136 32.13 -44.33 2.57
C PHE A 136 32.47 -43.31 1.48
N GLY A 137 33.74 -42.93 1.35
CA GLY A 137 34.24 -42.03 0.30
C GLY A 137 34.40 -40.58 0.76
N ARG A 138 34.67 -39.70 -0.21
CA ARG A 138 34.98 -38.28 0.04
C ARG A 138 33.71 -37.44 0.03
N LEU A 139 33.33 -36.90 1.17
CA LEU A 139 32.23 -35.95 1.32
C LEU A 139 32.78 -34.52 1.28
N VAL A 140 32.23 -33.67 0.42
CA VAL A 140 32.57 -32.23 0.40
C VAL A 140 31.48 -31.48 1.16
N GLN A 141 31.87 -30.81 2.23
CA GLN A 141 31.02 -29.91 3.02
C GLN A 141 31.40 -28.46 2.73
N PHE A 142 30.43 -27.57 2.84
CA PHE A 142 30.62 -26.14 2.73
C PHE A 142 30.35 -25.54 4.10
N ASP A 143 31.36 -24.93 4.70
CA ASP A 143 31.24 -24.23 5.97
C ASP A 143 31.40 -22.73 5.77
N ASP A 144 30.82 -21.95 6.67
CA ASP A 144 31.07 -20.51 6.75
C ASP A 144 32.55 -20.25 7.02
N CYS A 145 33.16 -19.38 6.22
CA CYS A 145 34.57 -19.02 6.36
C CYS A 145 34.76 -18.12 7.60
N PRO A 146 35.50 -18.57 8.64
CA PRO A 146 35.63 -17.83 9.90
C PRO A 146 36.46 -16.55 9.77
N ASP A 147 37.27 -16.44 8.71
CA ASP A 147 38.20 -15.32 8.48
C ASP A 147 37.56 -14.14 7.72
N CYS A 148 36.28 -14.26 7.34
CA CYS A 148 35.62 -13.19 6.58
C CYS A 148 35.35 -11.98 7.48
N ALA A 149 35.97 -10.85 7.15
CA ALA A 149 35.66 -9.58 7.80
C ALA A 149 34.18 -9.21 7.58
N VAL A 150 33.45 -9.08 8.69
CA VAL A 150 32.04 -8.66 8.67
C VAL A 150 31.97 -7.20 8.25
N CYS A 151 31.04 -6.87 7.34
CA CYS A 151 30.82 -5.49 6.94
C CYS A 151 30.38 -4.67 8.15
N SER A 152 31.11 -3.61 8.46
CA SER A 152 30.88 -2.75 9.62
C SER A 152 29.58 -1.94 9.52
N GLU A 153 29.13 -1.58 8.31
CA GLU A 153 27.88 -0.83 8.13
C GLU A 153 26.61 -1.65 8.37
N CYS A 154 26.59 -2.92 7.94
CA CYS A 154 25.40 -3.77 8.04
C CYS A 154 25.51 -4.91 9.05
N GLY A 155 26.66 -5.05 9.72
CA GLY A 155 26.92 -6.10 10.71
C GLY A 155 26.82 -7.52 10.15
N GLY A 156 27.06 -7.71 8.85
CA GLY A 156 27.01 -9.04 8.22
C GLY A 156 25.73 -9.38 7.49
N SER A 157 24.66 -8.61 7.69
CA SER A 157 23.33 -8.86 7.12
C SER A 157 23.21 -8.57 5.63
N GLY A 158 24.15 -7.78 5.07
CA GLY A 158 24.10 -7.29 3.69
C GLY A 158 23.00 -6.24 3.45
N ARG A 159 22.23 -5.85 4.47
CA ARG A 159 21.13 -4.91 4.34
C ARG A 159 21.16 -3.85 5.43
N VAL A 160 20.75 -2.65 5.08
CA VAL A 160 20.63 -1.52 6.01
C VAL A 160 19.18 -1.03 6.02
N ALA A 161 18.75 -0.48 7.16
CA ALA A 161 17.45 0.14 7.26
C ALA A 161 17.45 1.43 6.43
N GLY A 162 16.59 1.48 5.42
CA GLY A 162 16.34 2.67 4.63
C GLY A 162 14.87 3.08 4.72
N GLU A 163 14.57 4.27 4.21
CA GLU A 163 13.21 4.78 4.13
C GLU A 163 12.93 5.22 2.70
N ARG A 164 11.74 4.89 2.19
CA ARG A 164 11.24 5.48 0.95
C ARG A 164 10.00 6.30 1.22
N LEU A 165 9.93 7.44 0.53
CA LEU A 165 8.75 8.28 0.52
C LEU A 165 7.78 7.75 -0.52
N LEU A 166 6.55 7.52 -0.08
CA LEU A 166 5.46 7.12 -0.93
C LEU A 166 4.31 8.09 -0.83
N GLU A 167 3.81 8.48 -1.99
CA GLU A 167 2.61 9.29 -2.08
C GLU A 167 1.38 8.39 -2.14
N VAL A 168 0.58 8.40 -1.08
CA VAL A 168 -0.63 7.60 -0.96
C VAL A 168 -1.83 8.49 -1.23
N VAL A 169 -2.60 8.11 -2.25
CA VAL A 169 -3.86 8.77 -2.58
C VAL A 169 -5.00 7.99 -1.96
N VAL A 170 -5.61 8.57 -0.95
CA VAL A 170 -6.73 7.97 -0.20
C VAL A 170 -8.04 8.50 -0.79
N PRO A 171 -8.93 7.64 -1.30
CA PRO A 171 -10.20 8.06 -1.85
C PRO A 171 -11.13 8.64 -0.77
N PRO A 172 -12.14 9.44 -1.16
CA PRO A 172 -13.20 9.84 -0.24
C PRO A 172 -14.02 8.63 0.23
N LYS A 173 -14.71 8.81 1.35
CA LYS A 173 -15.56 7.78 2.00
C LYS A 173 -14.78 6.53 2.47
N THR A 174 -13.47 6.62 2.67
CA THR A 174 -12.66 5.55 3.30
C THR A 174 -13.08 5.32 4.74
N ARG A 175 -13.26 4.05 5.11
CA ARG A 175 -13.62 3.58 6.45
C ARG A 175 -12.38 3.10 7.21
N ASN A 176 -12.54 2.91 8.51
CA ASN A 176 -11.49 2.36 9.34
C ASN A 176 -11.23 0.90 8.96
N GLY A 177 -9.97 0.54 8.71
CA GLY A 177 -9.56 -0.79 8.28
C GLY A 177 -9.50 -0.98 6.77
N ASP A 178 -9.94 -0.02 5.97
CA ASP A 178 -9.82 -0.07 4.51
C ASP A 178 -8.36 -0.16 4.07
N ALA A 179 -8.09 -0.92 3.02
CA ALA A 179 -6.78 -1.02 2.39
C ALA A 179 -6.72 -0.17 1.12
N VAL A 180 -5.74 0.72 1.04
CA VAL A 180 -5.47 1.57 -0.12
C VAL A 180 -4.28 0.98 -0.89
N ALA A 181 -4.43 0.76 -2.19
CA ALA A 181 -3.38 0.16 -3.02
C ALA A 181 -2.25 1.15 -3.32
N LEU A 182 -1.04 0.60 -3.47
CA LEU A 182 0.17 1.27 -3.92
C LEU A 182 0.64 0.67 -5.26
N ASP A 183 1.54 1.37 -5.98
CA ASP A 183 1.96 1.03 -7.35
C ASP A 183 2.69 -0.34 -7.51
N HIS A 184 3.01 -1.05 -6.43
CA HIS A 184 3.80 -2.31 -6.45
C HIS A 184 3.10 -3.52 -5.81
N GLY A 185 1.76 -3.58 -5.85
CA GLY A 185 1.02 -4.70 -5.23
C GLY A 185 1.12 -4.70 -3.70
N GLU A 186 1.41 -3.53 -3.13
CA GLU A 186 1.42 -3.27 -1.70
C GLU A 186 0.16 -2.49 -1.34
N SER A 187 -0.26 -2.57 -0.09
CA SER A 187 -1.38 -1.78 0.41
C SER A 187 -1.06 -1.13 1.74
N VAL A 188 -1.72 0.00 2.00
CA VAL A 188 -1.62 0.71 3.27
C VAL A 188 -2.97 0.59 3.96
N ARG A 189 -2.97 0.08 5.19
CA ARG A 189 -4.20 -0.03 5.98
C ARG A 189 -4.49 1.34 6.58
N VAL A 190 -5.69 1.85 6.34
CA VAL A 190 -6.10 3.16 6.85
C VAL A 190 -6.74 3.00 8.21
N ARG A 191 -6.17 3.67 9.21
CA ARG A 191 -6.80 3.82 10.53
C ARG A 191 -7.38 5.22 10.66
N VAL A 192 -8.70 5.30 10.74
CA VAL A 192 -9.40 6.56 10.88
C VAL A 192 -9.52 6.87 12.37
N ARG A 193 -8.76 7.86 12.85
CA ARG A 193 -8.97 8.35 14.22
C ARG A 193 -10.26 9.17 14.27
N PRO A 194 -11.14 8.91 15.26
CA PRO A 194 -12.15 9.89 15.58
C PRO A 194 -11.41 11.19 15.92
N LEU A 195 -11.87 12.33 15.40
CA LEU A 195 -11.54 13.56 16.10
C LEU A 195 -12.12 13.37 17.50
N VAL A 196 -11.25 13.43 18.51
CA VAL A 196 -11.71 13.97 19.79
C VAL A 196 -12.32 15.31 19.40
N ASP A 197 -13.62 15.45 19.60
CA ASP A 197 -14.37 16.63 19.18
C ASP A 197 -13.99 17.78 20.13
N GLU A 198 -12.73 18.25 20.04
CA GLU A 198 -12.23 19.43 20.74
C GLU A 198 -13.15 20.61 20.45
N SER A 199 -13.87 20.62 19.32
CA SER A 199 -14.85 21.65 19.01
C SER A 199 -16.04 21.68 19.98
N ARG A 200 -16.50 20.53 20.50
CA ARG A 200 -17.54 20.51 21.55
C ARG A 200 -16.98 20.94 22.89
N VAL A 201 -15.82 20.43 23.29
CA VAL A 201 -15.20 20.80 24.58
C VAL A 201 -14.87 22.30 24.60
N VAL A 202 -14.35 22.85 23.51
CA VAL A 202 -14.08 24.29 23.36
C VAL A 202 -15.37 25.10 23.26
N ARG A 203 -16.38 24.67 22.49
CA ARG A 203 -17.67 25.39 22.39
C ARG A 203 -18.44 25.40 23.70
N TYR A 204 -18.59 24.24 24.34
CA TYR A 204 -19.29 24.13 25.63
C TYR A 204 -18.46 24.71 26.78
N GLY A 205 -17.14 24.57 26.75
CA GLY A 205 -16.23 25.22 27.70
C GLY A 205 -16.30 26.74 27.60
N ALA A 206 -16.25 27.31 26.40
CA ALA A 206 -16.41 28.75 26.18
C ALA A 206 -17.80 29.25 26.58
N ALA A 207 -18.87 28.51 26.24
CA ALA A 207 -20.23 28.85 26.63
C ALA A 207 -20.43 28.81 28.16
N ALA A 208 -19.85 27.81 28.83
CA ALA A 208 -19.88 27.71 30.29
C ALA A 208 -19.10 28.85 30.95
N ALA A 209 -17.90 29.18 30.46
CA ALA A 209 -17.10 30.30 30.97
C ALA A 209 -17.82 31.65 30.79
N LEU A 210 -18.47 31.86 29.64
CA LEU A 210 -19.30 33.03 29.38
C LEU A 210 -20.49 33.10 30.36
N ALA A 211 -21.19 31.99 30.57
CA ALA A 211 -22.32 31.93 31.50
C ALA A 211 -21.90 32.25 32.95
N VAL A 212 -20.75 31.73 33.40
CA VAL A 212 -20.19 32.04 34.71
C VAL A 212 -19.81 33.51 34.82
N ALA A 213 -19.16 34.08 33.79
CA ALA A 213 -18.80 35.50 33.77
C ALA A 213 -20.05 36.42 33.80
N VAL A 214 -21.09 36.09 33.05
CA VAL A 214 -22.38 36.82 33.06
C VAL A 214 -23.05 36.71 34.43
N ALA A 215 -23.12 35.51 35.01
CA ALA A 215 -23.70 35.31 36.34
C ALA A 215 -22.94 36.11 37.41
N PHE A 216 -21.61 36.17 37.33
CA PHE A 216 -20.77 36.96 38.22
C PHE A 216 -21.02 38.47 38.05
N LEU A 217 -21.12 38.97 36.82
CA LEU A 217 -21.46 40.39 36.56
C LEU A 217 -22.85 40.76 37.08
N VAL A 218 -23.85 39.89 36.90
CA VAL A 218 -25.21 40.10 37.46
C VAL A 218 -25.16 40.13 38.98
N TYR A 219 -24.43 39.20 39.62
CA TYR A 219 -24.27 39.19 41.07
C TYR A 219 -23.68 40.50 41.60
N LEU A 220 -22.59 40.98 40.98
CA LEU A 220 -22.00 42.26 41.35
C LEU A 220 -22.98 43.43 41.15
N ALA A 221 -23.78 43.45 40.08
CA ALA A 221 -24.72 44.54 39.83
C ALA A 221 -25.88 44.63 40.84
N PHE A 222 -26.26 43.52 41.47
CA PHE A 222 -27.41 43.47 42.39
C PHE A 222 -27.03 43.50 43.88
N PHE A 223 -25.79 43.12 44.22
CA PHE A 223 -25.34 42.96 45.62
C PHE A 223 -24.19 43.91 46.01
N SER A 224 -23.88 44.91 45.17
CA SER A 224 -22.98 46.05 45.49
C SER A 224 -23.80 47.31 45.72
#